data_AF-A0A0A9ACY0-F1
#
_entry.id   AF-A0A0A9ACY0-F1
#
_cell.length_a   1.000
_cell.length_b   1.000
_cell.length_c   1.000
_cell.angle_alpha   90.00
_cell.angle_beta   90.00
_cell.angle_gamma   90.00
#
_symmetry.space_group_name_H-M   'P 1'
#
loop_
_entity.id
_entity.type
_entity.pdbx_description
1 polymer ?
#
loop_
_entity_poly.entity_id
_entity_poly.type
_entity_poly.pdbx_seq_one_letter_code
_entity_poly.pdbx_strand_id
1 'polypeptide(L)' 'MEEHGVRKKPGLSWIEVDGNVHSFVTADKLHPESEGVYQMLEDLKPSLTEPETFALSEF' A
#
# COMPACT_ATOMS: atom_id res chain seq x y z
N MET A 1 0.70 0.84 -8.47
CA MET A 1 1.68 -0.19 -8.91
C MET A 1 1.07 -1.14 -9.94
N GLU A 2 -0.14 -1.68 -9.74
CA GLU A 2 -0.82 -2.45 -10.79
C GLU A 2 -1.19 -1.61 -12.02
N GLU A 3 -1.53 -0.33 -11.85
CA GLU A 3 -1.76 0.58 -12.98
C GLU A 3 -0.52 0.78 -13.88
N HIS A 4 0.68 0.53 -13.33
CA HIS A 4 1.95 0.58 -14.06
C HIS A 4 2.36 -0.80 -14.62
N GLY A 5 1.44 -1.77 -14.63
CA GLY A 5 1.67 -3.13 -15.14
C GLY A 5 2.46 -4.05 -14.20
N VAL A 6 2.84 -3.59 -13.00
CA VAL A 6 3.60 -4.40 -12.04
C VAL A 6 2.65 -5.13 -11.09
N ARG A 7 2.37 -6.41 -11.38
CA ARG A 7 1.65 -7.31 -10.47
C ARG A 7 2.61 -7.90 -9.44
N LYS A 8 2.56 -7.39 -8.21
CA LYS A 8 3.22 -8.03 -7.07
C LYS A 8 2.28 -9.08 -6.48
N LYS A 9 2.81 -10.25 -6.11
CA LYS A 9 2.03 -11.20 -5.31
C LYS A 9 1.80 -10.58 -3.92
N PRO A 10 0.57 -10.63 -3.39
CA PRO A 10 0.31 -10.16 -2.04
C PRO A 10 1.15 -10.96 -1.03
N GLY A 11 1.78 -10.26 -0.10
CA GLY A 11 2.47 -10.88 1.03
C GLY A 11 1.47 -11.33 2.09
N LEU A 12 1.80 -12.43 2.76
CA LEU A 12 1.08 -12.96 3.91
C LEU A 12 2.09 -13.04 5.06
N SER A 13 1.74 -12.50 6.21
CA SER A 13 2.45 -12.72 7.47
C SER A 13 1.46 -13.17 8.55
N TRP A 14 1.98 -13.69 9.65
CA TRP A 14 1.17 -14.03 10.80
C TRP A 14 2.02 -13.96 12.07
N ILE A 15 1.34 -13.77 13.20
CA ILE A 15 1.92 -13.90 14.54
C ILE A 15 1.08 -14.87 15.35
N GLU A 16 1.70 -15.48 16.36
CA GLU A 16 1.02 -16.33 17.32
C GLU A 16 1.05 -15.67 18.70
N VAL A 17 -0.13 -15.52 19.32
CA VAL A 17 -0.30 -14.92 20.65
C VAL A 17 -1.25 -15.82 21.44
N ASP A 18 -0.82 -16.30 22.61
CA ASP A 18 -1.60 -17.20 23.47
C ASP A 18 -2.16 -18.44 22.73
N GLY A 19 -1.41 -18.99 21.79
CA GLY A 19 -1.82 -20.13 20.96
C GLY A 19 -2.81 -19.80 19.85
N ASN A 20 -3.16 -18.52 19.67
CA ASN A 20 -4.01 -18.04 18.57
C ASN A 20 -3.16 -17.44 17.45
N VAL A 21 -3.47 -17.81 16.21
CA VAL A 21 -2.81 -17.29 15.01
C VAL A 21 -3.56 -16.07 14.50
N HIS A 22 -2.84 -14.97 14.35
CA HIS A 22 -3.31 -13.72 13.76
C HIS A 22 -2.60 -13.49 12.44
N SER A 23 -3.33 -13.62 11.32
CA SER A 23 -2.79 -13.44 9.97
C SER A 23 -3.01 -12.02 9.46
N PHE A 24 -2.05 -11.51 8.70
CA PHE A 24 -2.10 -10.22 8.03
C PHE A 24 -1.82 -10.43 6.54
N VAL A 25 -2.73 -9.95 5.71
CA VAL A 25 -2.61 -10.01 4.25
C VAL A 25 -2.31 -8.61 3.73
N THR A 26 -1.38 -8.53 2.78
CA THR A 26 -1.06 -7.26 2.12
C THR A 26 -2.32 -6.62 1.55
N ALA A 27 -2.53 -5.35 1.89
CA ALA A 27 -3.68 -4.56 1.47
C ALA A 27 -5.05 -5.07 1.97
N ASP A 28 -5.09 -5.92 3.01
CA ASP A 28 -6.37 -6.29 3.62
C ASP A 28 -7.03 -5.12 4.35
N LYS A 29 -8.32 -5.29 4.62
CA LYS A 29 -9.19 -4.34 5.31
C LYS A 29 -9.93 -5.01 6.47
N LEU A 30 -9.34 -6.06 7.04
CA LEU A 30 -9.99 -6.86 8.08
C LEU A 30 -10.02 -6.16 9.44
N HIS A 31 -9.14 -5.17 9.65
CA HIS A 31 -9.14 -4.38 10.87
C HIS A 31 -10.30 -3.37 10.89
N PRO A 32 -11.03 -3.20 12.02
CA PRO A 32 -12.14 -2.24 12.13
C PRO A 32 -11.75 -0.80 11.80
N GLU A 33 -10.50 -0.42 12.08
CA GLU A 33 -9.98 0.93 11.80
C GLU A 33 -9.30 1.05 10.43
N SER A 34 -9.39 0.02 9.58
CA SER A 34 -8.72 0.01 8.28
C SER A 34 -9.09 1.22 7.43
N GLU A 35 -10.35 1.64 7.43
CA GLU A 35 -10.82 2.81 6.69
C GLU A 35 -10.06 4.09 7.05
N GLY A 36 -9.86 4.37 8.34
CA GLY A 36 -9.11 5.54 8.79
C GLY A 36 -7.62 5.48 8.41
N VAL A 37 -7.01 4.30 8.49
CA VAL A 37 -5.62 4.09 8.06
C VAL A 37 -5.46 4.37 6.57
N TYR A 38 -6.33 3.80 5.72
CA TYR A 38 -6.26 4.04 4.27
C TYR A 38 -6.57 5.49 3.91
N GLN A 39 -7.50 6.15 4.61
CA GLN A 39 -7.77 7.58 4.40
C GLN A 39 -6.53 8.43 4.68
N MET A 40 -5.85 8.18 5.80
CA MET A 40 -4.59 8.88 6.12
C MET A 40 -3.52 8.66 5.05
N LEU A 41 -3.43 7.45 4.49
CA LEU A 41 -2.51 7.17 3.38
C LEU A 41 -2.87 7.96 2.11
N GLU A 42 -4.16 8.07 1.76
CA GLU A 42 -4.63 8.91 0.64
C GLU A 42 -4.27 10.38 0.86
N ASP A 43 -4.48 10.90 2.06
CA ASP A 43 -4.18 12.28 2.42
C ASP A 43 -2.67 12.59 2.33
N LEU A 44 -1.80 11.58 2.50
CA LEU A 44 -0.34 11.68 2.35
C LEU A 44 0.15 11.55 0.91
N LYS A 45 -0.62 10.99 -0.02
CA LYS A 45 -0.21 10.88 -1.45
C LYS A 45 0.11 12.22 -2.13
N PRO A 46 -0.62 13.34 -1.93
CA PRO A 46 -0.33 14.58 -2.63
C PRO A 46 1.05 15.18 -2.32
N SER A 47 1.67 14.86 -1.17
CA SER A 47 3.02 15.36 -0.84
C SER A 47 4.16 14.52 -1.43
N LEU A 48 3.85 13.34 -1.99
CA LEU A 48 4.80 12.43 -2.64
C LEU A 48 4.86 12.61 -4.16
N THR A 49 4.09 13.55 -4.71
CA THR A 49 4.00 13.80 -6.15
C THR A 49 4.55 15.19 -6.47
N GLU A 50 5.86 15.38 -6.28
CA GLU A 50 6.59 16.37 -7.07
C GLU A 50 6.82 15.73 -8.46
N PRO A 51 6.27 16.27 -9.55
CA PRO A 51 6.59 15.79 -10.87
C PRO A 51 7.97 16.34 -11.25
N GLU A 52 9.04 15.62 -10.93
CA GLU A 52 10.25 15.73 -11.74
C GLU A 52 9.93 15.16 -13.13
N THR A 53 9.29 16.01 -13.93
CA THR A 53 9.15 15.87 -15.37
C THR A 53 10.55 16.01 -15.94
N PHE A 54 11.35 14.94 -15.83
CA PHE A 54 12.63 14.87 -16.49
C PHE A 54 12.38 14.89 -17.99
N ALA A 55 12.82 15.98 -18.60
CA ALA A 55 12.78 16.27 -20.01
C ALA A 55 13.24 15.06 -20.86
N LEU A 56 12.30 14.41 -21.53
CA LEU A 56 12.51 14.03 -22.92
C LEU A 56 12.20 15.32 -23.70
N SER A 57 13.11 16.29 -23.82
CA SER A 57 14.24 16.26 -24.74
C SER A 57 13.98 15.40 -25.98
N GLU A 58 12.84 15.65 -26.63
CA GLU A 58 12.68 15.34 -28.04
C GLU A 58 13.60 16.26 -28.84
N PHE A 59 14.64 15.65 -29.40
CA PHE A 59 15.10 15.96 -30.76
C PHE A 59 13.95 15.83 -31.75
#